data_AF-A0A848X591-F1
#
_entry.id   AF-A0A848X591-F1
#
_cell.length_a   1.000
_cell.length_b   1.000
_cell.length_c   1.000
_cell.angle_alpha   90.00
_cell.angle_beta   90.00
_cell.angle_gamma   90.00
#
_symmetry.space_group_name_H-M   'P 1'
#
loop_
_entity.id
_entity.type
_entity.pdbx_description
1 polymer ?
#
loop_
_entity_poly.entity_id
_entity_poly.type
_entity_poly.pdbx_seq_one_letter_code
_entity_poly.pdbx_strand_id
1 'polypeptide(L)'
;MNWTSSKPWTLLFATAVLAVAGCGPSTPEGLIEEETFVETYVELRIAALDTDSSRIADADRQAILAERGVTEDDLLEFVRVHSTNLEYMRDVWNEVELRMDRSPEVADEG
;
A
#
# COMPACT_ATOMS: atom_id res chain seq x y z
N MET A 1 -27.33 47.05 -3.82
CA MET A 1 -28.01 46.55 -2.61
C MET A 1 -28.27 45.06 -2.76
N ASN A 2 -27.53 44.28 -1.96
CA ASN A 2 -27.83 42.94 -1.42
C ASN A 2 -28.99 42.13 -2.03
N TRP A 3 -28.64 41.19 -2.92
CA TRP A 3 -29.46 40.01 -3.21
C TRP A 3 -29.23 38.96 -2.13
N THR A 4 -30.29 38.51 -1.45
CA THR A 4 -30.21 37.43 -0.48
C THR A 4 -30.36 36.10 -1.24
N SER A 5 -29.30 35.29 -1.24
CA SER A 5 -29.40 33.89 -1.66
C SER A 5 -29.66 33.03 -0.43
N SER A 6 -30.88 32.51 -0.33
CA SER A 6 -31.23 31.46 0.63
C SER A 6 -31.44 30.18 -0.17
N LYS A 7 -30.51 29.22 -0.05
CA LYS A 7 -30.73 27.84 -0.46
C LYS A 7 -30.03 26.90 0.52
N PRO A 8 -30.78 26.23 1.42
CA PRO A 8 -30.23 25.22 2.31
C PRO A 8 -29.88 24.00 1.47
N TRP A 9 -28.63 23.89 1.05
CA TRP A 9 -28.15 22.72 0.33
C TRP A 9 -27.94 21.59 1.34
N THR A 10 -28.87 20.66 1.29
CA THR A 10 -28.99 19.44 2.07
C THR A 10 -27.65 18.69 2.14
N LEU A 11 -27.11 18.62 3.36
CA LEU A 11 -26.15 17.60 3.78
C LEU A 11 -26.83 16.23 3.69
N LEU A 12 -26.28 15.30 2.91
CA LEU A 12 -26.31 13.85 3.12
C LEU A 12 -25.57 13.18 1.95
N PHE A 13 -24.26 13.01 2.10
CA PHE A 13 -23.52 12.00 1.33
C PHE A 13 -23.17 10.88 2.31
N ALA A 14 -23.95 9.80 2.23
CA ALA A 14 -23.74 8.58 2.96
C ALA A 14 -22.58 7.81 2.30
N THR A 15 -21.40 7.84 2.90
CA THR A 15 -20.28 7.01 2.46
C THR A 15 -20.39 5.65 3.15
N ALA A 16 -20.98 4.69 2.45
CA ALA A 16 -20.87 3.28 2.79
C ALA A 16 -19.47 2.80 2.43
N VAL A 17 -18.60 2.58 3.43
CA VAL A 17 -17.33 1.88 3.23
C VAL A 17 -17.62 0.39 3.33
N LEU A 18 -17.60 -0.29 2.18
CA LEU A 18 -17.63 -1.74 2.07
C LEU A 18 -16.38 -2.31 2.78
N ALA A 19 -16.60 -3.12 3.81
CA ALA A 19 -15.59 -4.02 4.32
C ALA A 19 -15.38 -5.15 3.30
N VAL A 20 -14.26 -5.10 2.57
CA VAL A 20 -13.80 -6.27 1.80
C VAL A 20 -13.16 -7.22 2.82
N ALA A 21 -13.92 -8.23 3.22
CA ALA A 21 -13.37 -9.38 3.92
C ALA A 21 -12.57 -10.20 2.91
N GLY A 22 -11.23 -10.08 2.97
CA GLY A 22 -10.30 -10.92 2.24
C GLY A 22 -10.49 -12.38 2.63
N CYS A 23 -10.89 -13.20 1.66
CA CYS A 23 -10.86 -14.66 1.75
C CYS A 23 -9.85 -15.12 0.69
N GLY A 24 -8.56 -15.05 1.04
CA GLY A 24 -7.47 -15.61 0.27
C GLY A 24 -7.25 -17.10 0.58
N PRO A 25 -6.47 -17.81 -0.26
CA PRO A 25 -6.00 -19.16 0.06
C PRO A 25 -5.35 -19.17 1.44
N SER A 26 -5.55 -20.25 2.21
CA SER A 26 -5.06 -20.38 3.58
C SER A 26 -3.54 -20.25 3.65
N THR A 27 -3.07 -19.04 3.87
CA THR A 27 -1.69 -18.71 4.16
C THR A 27 -1.28 -19.42 5.45
N PRO A 28 -0.07 -20.01 5.52
CA PRO A 28 0.44 -20.60 6.77
C PRO A 28 0.22 -19.66 7.95
N GLU A 29 -0.16 -20.18 9.12
CA GLU A 29 -0.41 -19.35 10.30
C GLU A 29 0.82 -18.48 10.61
N GLY A 30 0.64 -17.15 10.58
CA GLY A 30 1.70 -16.18 10.81
C GLY A 30 2.46 -15.71 9.58
N LEU A 31 2.12 -16.20 8.38
CA LEU A 31 2.64 -15.65 7.12
C LEU A 31 1.64 -14.64 6.55
N ILE A 32 2.14 -13.51 6.06
CA ILE A 32 1.31 -12.50 5.39
C ILE A 32 0.95 -12.96 3.97
N GLU A 33 -0.17 -12.45 3.45
CA GLU A 33 -0.55 -12.68 2.06
C GLU A 33 0.42 -11.98 1.10
N GLU A 34 0.57 -12.53 -0.11
CA GLU A 34 1.39 -11.95 -1.17
C GLU A 34 1.01 -10.50 -1.47
N GLU A 35 -0.29 -10.21 -1.56
CA GLU A 35 -0.80 -8.88 -1.82
C GLU A 35 -0.36 -7.89 -0.72
N THR A 36 -0.47 -8.30 0.55
CA THR A 36 -0.02 -7.48 1.69
C THR A 36 1.48 -7.24 1.65
N PHE A 37 2.28 -8.26 1.29
CA PHE A 37 3.72 -8.12 1.11
C PHE A 37 4.04 -7.11 -0.01
N VAL A 38 3.44 -7.27 -1.19
CA VAL A 38 3.68 -6.42 -2.36
C VAL A 38 3.30 -4.97 -2.05
N GLU A 39 2.09 -4.73 -1.54
CA GLU A 39 1.63 -3.37 -1.21
C GLU A 39 2.55 -2.69 -0.19
N THR A 40 2.89 -3.39 0.89
CA THR A 40 3.76 -2.85 1.94
C THR A 40 5.16 -2.54 1.39
N TYR A 41 5.72 -3.45 0.59
CA TYR A 41 7.07 -3.26 0.04
C TYR A 41 7.10 -2.10 -0.98
N VAL A 42 6.06 -1.94 -1.79
CA VAL A 42 5.93 -0.80 -2.72
C VAL A 42 5.93 0.52 -1.96
N GLU A 43 5.14 0.64 -0.89
CA GLU A 43 5.10 1.88 -0.08
C GLU A 43 6.44 2.17 0.58
N LEU A 44 7.07 1.17 1.19
CA LEU A 44 8.40 1.30 1.77
C LEU A 44 9.42 1.77 0.73
N ARG A 45 9.33 1.25 -0.50
CA ARG A 45 10.27 1.59 -1.57
C ARG A 45 10.04 2.99 -2.12
N ILE A 46 8.78 3.40 -2.31
CA ILE A 46 8.42 4.77 -2.71
C ILE A 46 8.91 5.76 -1.65
N ALA A 47 8.58 5.53 -0.38
CA ALA A 47 9.01 6.38 0.72
C ALA A 47 10.54 6.48 0.85
N ALA A 48 11.28 5.40 0.53
CA ALA A 48 12.74 5.46 0.48
C ALA A 48 13.26 6.32 -0.70
N LEU A 49 12.61 6.24 -1.87
CA LEU A 49 12.99 6.99 -3.07
C LEU A 49 12.70 8.50 -2.95
N ASP A 50 11.70 8.89 -2.16
CA ASP A 50 11.39 10.30 -1.87
C ASP A 50 12.45 10.99 -1.00
N THR A 51 13.44 10.25 -0.51
CA THR A 51 14.56 10.81 0.26
C THR A 51 15.83 10.94 -0.57
N ASP A 52 16.60 12.02 -0.33
CA ASP A 52 17.90 12.25 -0.98
C ASP A 52 18.91 11.10 -0.78
N SER A 53 18.73 10.31 0.29
CA SER A 53 19.64 9.22 0.64
C SER A 53 19.22 7.85 0.12
N SER A 54 18.07 7.75 -0.56
CA SER A 54 17.43 6.48 -0.95
C SER A 54 17.23 5.52 0.22
N ARG A 55 17.08 6.08 1.44
CA ARG A 55 16.84 5.34 2.68
C ARG A 55 15.67 5.98 3.41
N ILE A 56 14.73 5.13 3.79
CA ILE A 56 13.62 5.52 4.64
C ILE A 56 14.10 5.74 6.08
N ALA A 57 13.57 6.78 6.75
CA ALA A 57 13.81 6.98 8.17
C ALA A 57 13.07 5.92 9.00
N ASP A 58 13.59 5.58 10.18
CA ASP A 58 12.97 4.56 11.04
C ASP A 58 11.53 4.91 11.43
N ALA A 59 11.23 6.19 11.68
CA ALA A 59 9.88 6.62 12.02
C ALA A 59 8.88 6.38 10.87
N ASP A 60 9.26 6.70 9.65
CA ASP A 60 8.41 6.55 8.46
C ASP A 60 8.20 5.06 8.13
N ARG A 61 9.26 4.24 8.25
CA ARG A 61 9.15 2.78 8.12
C ARG A 61 8.14 2.22 9.12
N GLN A 62 8.26 2.59 10.40
CA GLN A 62 7.37 2.08 11.45
C GLN A 62 5.93 2.55 11.24
N ALA A 63 5.71 3.75 10.71
CA ALA A 63 4.38 4.25 10.37
C ALA A 63 3.74 3.41 9.25
N ILE A 64 4.47 3.15 8.15
CA ILE A 64 3.98 2.32 7.03
C ILE A 64 3.65 0.90 7.50
N LEU A 65 4.55 0.26 8.26
CA LEU A 65 4.31 -1.09 8.80
C LEU A 65 3.06 -1.14 9.69
N ALA A 66 2.86 -0.12 10.54
CA ALA A 66 1.70 -0.02 11.41
C ALA A 66 0.39 0.20 10.64
N GLU A 67 0.38 1.05 9.61
CA GLU A 67 -0.80 1.26 8.75
C GLU A 67 -1.19 -0.01 7.99
N ARG A 68 -0.20 -0.80 7.58
CA ARG A 68 -0.40 -2.08 6.91
C ARG A 68 -0.70 -3.24 7.84
N GLY A 69 -0.61 -3.03 9.16
CA GLY A 69 -0.88 -4.06 10.17
C GLY A 69 0.13 -5.20 10.14
N VAL A 70 1.35 -4.95 9.66
CA VAL A 70 2.43 -5.95 9.55
C VAL A 70 3.65 -5.52 10.36
N THR A 71 4.50 -6.49 10.68
CA THR A 71 5.79 -6.29 11.34
C THR A 71 6.94 -6.45 10.35
N GLU A 72 8.13 -6.01 10.75
CA GLU A 72 9.35 -6.27 9.97
C GLU A 72 9.62 -7.77 9.85
N ASP A 73 9.37 -8.54 10.92
CA ASP A 73 9.52 -9.99 10.94
C ASP A 73 8.57 -10.68 9.94
N ASP A 74 7.36 -10.17 9.75
CA ASP A 74 6.40 -10.73 8.77
C ASP A 74 6.93 -10.62 7.33
N LEU A 75 7.54 -9.48 6.98
CA LEU A 75 8.16 -9.28 5.66
C LEU A 75 9.37 -10.21 5.47
N LEU A 76 10.21 -10.35 6.50
CA LEU A 76 11.37 -11.23 6.47
C LEU A 76 10.96 -12.70 6.35
N GLU A 77 9.93 -13.10 7.08
CA GLU A 77 9.38 -14.45 7.06
C GLU A 77 8.77 -14.79 5.70
N PHE A 78 8.05 -13.86 5.06
CA PHE A 78 7.56 -14.00 3.69
C PHE A 78 8.70 -14.32 2.72
N VAL A 79 9.75 -13.50 2.70
CA VAL A 79 10.91 -13.73 1.83
C VAL A 79 11.58 -15.06 2.18
N ARG A 80 11.74 -15.37 3.46
CA ARG A 80 12.39 -16.61 3.91
C ARG A 80 11.67 -17.86 3.38
N VAL A 81 10.35 -17.92 3.53
CA VAL A 81 9.51 -19.05 3.11
C VAL A 81 9.55 -19.24 1.60
N HIS A 82 9.51 -18.13 0.84
CA HIS A 82 9.38 -18.18 -0.61
C HIS A 82 10.71 -18.14 -1.38
N SER A 83 11.83 -17.79 -0.71
CA SER A 83 13.16 -17.59 -1.33
C SER A 83 13.67 -18.76 -2.19
N THR A 84 13.29 -20.01 -1.85
CA THR A 84 13.70 -21.19 -2.62
C THR A 84 12.90 -21.38 -3.91
N ASN A 85 11.74 -20.74 -4.04
CA ASN A 85 10.93 -20.75 -5.25
C ASN A 85 11.23 -19.49 -6.08
N LEU A 86 12.29 -19.57 -6.89
CA LEU A 86 12.79 -18.44 -7.68
C LEU A 86 11.77 -17.94 -8.72
N GLU A 87 10.96 -18.82 -9.28
CA GLU A 87 9.93 -18.43 -10.26
C GLU A 87 8.85 -17.58 -9.58
N TYR A 88 8.37 -18.02 -8.42
CA TYR A 88 7.41 -17.27 -7.62
C TYR A 88 7.98 -15.92 -7.18
N MET A 89 9.19 -15.89 -6.61
CA MET A 89 9.79 -14.63 -6.18
C MET A 89 10.05 -13.67 -7.33
N ARG A 90 10.43 -14.16 -8.52
CA ARG A 90 10.53 -13.33 -9.72
C ARG A 90 9.20 -12.65 -10.03
N ASP A 91 8.11 -13.40 -9.97
CA ASP A 91 6.77 -12.87 -10.29
C ASP A 91 6.32 -11.84 -9.25
N VAL A 92 6.60 -12.07 -7.96
CA VAL A 92 6.39 -11.08 -6.88
C VAL A 92 7.18 -9.79 -7.13
N TRP A 93 8.46 -9.88 -7.48
CA TRP A 93 9.27 -8.70 -7.77
C TRP A 93 8.81 -7.95 -9.02
N ASN A 94 8.41 -8.68 -10.07
CA ASN A 94 7.82 -8.05 -11.26
C ASN A 94 6.56 -7.26 -10.90
N GLU A 95 5.71 -7.79 -10.02
CA GLU A 95 4.50 -7.09 -9.57
C GLU A 95 4.84 -5.83 -8.77
N VAL A 96 5.84 -5.89 -7.88
CA VAL A 96 6.36 -4.70 -7.18
C VAL A 96 6.82 -3.63 -8.18
N GLU A 97 7.63 -4.01 -9.17
CA GLU A 97 8.12 -3.10 -10.21
C GLU A 97 6.97 -2.47 -11.00
N LEU A 98 6.01 -3.28 -11.44
CA LEU A 98 4.83 -2.80 -12.18
C LEU A 98 3.99 -1.79 -11.41
N ARG A 99 3.84 -1.97 -10.09
CA ARG A 99 3.09 -1.04 -9.23
C ARG A 99 3.85 0.26 -8.98
N MET A 100 5.16 0.18 -8.83
CA MET A 100 6.01 1.36 -8.74
C MET A 100 5.98 2.17 -10.04
N ASP A 101 6.03 1.51 -11.20
CA ASP A 101 5.95 2.17 -12.51
C ASP A 101 4.57 2.75 -12.83
N ARG A 102 3.49 2.22 -12.21
CA ARG A 102 2.13 2.77 -12.31
C ARG A 102 1.91 3.98 -11.40
N SER A 103 2.85 4.31 -10.53
CA SER A 103 2.75 5.48 -9.64
C SER A 103 3.00 6.88 -10.26
N PRO A 104 2.89 7.13 -11.59
CA PRO A 104 2.73 8.48 -12.11
C PRO A 104 1.33 8.73 -12.68
N GLU A 105 0.38 9.15 -11.83
CA GLU A 105 -0.80 9.89 -12.29
C GLU A 105 -1.14 11.03 -11.30
N VAL A 106 -0.30 12.08 -11.30
CA VAL A 106 -0.74 13.43 -10.93
C VAL A 106 -0.04 14.46 -11.83
N ALA A 107 -0.85 15.19 -12.61
CA ALA A 107 -0.62 16.48 -13.26
C ALA A 107 0.28 16.55 -14.53
N ASP A 108 -0.26 16.07 -15.66
CA ASP A 108 -0.11 16.79 -16.93
C ASP A 108 -1.42 17.55 -17.20
N GLU A 109 -1.57 18.74 -16.62
CA GLU A 109 -2.55 19.73 -17.08
C GLU A 109 -1.85 20.56 -18.17
N GLY A 110 -2.16 20.24 -19.43
CA GLY A 110 -1.81 21.06 -20.60
C GLY A 110 -2.77 22.22 -20.84
#